data_AF-A0A3M1KV83-F1
#
_entry.id   AF-A0A3M1KV83-F1
#
_cell.length_a   1.000
_cell.length_b   1.000
_cell.length_c   1.000
_cell.angle_alpha   90.00
_cell.angle_beta   90.00
_cell.angle_gamma   90.00
#
_symmetry.space_group_name_H-M   'P 1'
#
loop_
_entity.id
_entity.type
_entity.pdbx_description
1 polymer ?
#
loop_
_entity_poly.entity_id
_entity_poly.type
_entity_poly.pdbx_seq_one_letter_code
_entity_poly.pdbx_strand_id
1 'polypeptide(L)'
;MAYIRHIPPSRACGRLAHIYKEIRTEVPRIPNLMQVFSLRPDTMQSIYRTWLASMWNGTVPRRMKELLAVVVSKVTNCDYCADAHMVFLQAAGMDRSQAYEVERRLADAAGLDQRERVSVAFAARLTRDPRAVGPQHVFELAEVWPQRSELVEVVSVMAAFNSITRIANALGVPREIPAPLRRFEAGRRGAITLLSRLTAISIDLGERPIPGRSPEDVAHGLERLFRHQLGFSLLPPGYQALDACPEIFDGHLRTIEKAVCVLPRDRFMRVGLVVGRLTGSSYFADHCRNWLAERGVDAADVVAASEGAASTLPDGEAACLRFARDLTLHSHTIGEHRIDELRARGLSDGAILDLAYAAGVLNGMVRLIAALAPVESPAAA
;
A
#
# COMPACT_ATOMS: atom_id res chain seq x y z
N MET A 1 8.58 -20.02 -1.74
CA MET A 1 9.26 -18.90 -2.44
C MET A 1 8.17 -17.92 -2.87
N ALA A 2 8.52 -16.74 -3.40
CA ALA A 2 7.52 -15.90 -4.06
C ALA A 2 6.92 -16.63 -5.27
N TYR A 3 5.68 -16.30 -5.63
CA TYR A 3 4.96 -16.96 -6.71
C TYR A 3 5.47 -16.56 -8.11
N ILE A 4 6.17 -15.43 -8.22
CA ILE A 4 6.83 -14.97 -9.45
C ILE A 4 8.34 -15.11 -9.38
N ARG A 5 9.00 -15.26 -10.53
CA ARG A 5 10.46 -15.17 -10.59
C ARG A 5 10.94 -13.79 -10.16
N HIS A 6 12.06 -13.77 -9.46
CA HIS A 6 12.78 -12.56 -9.09
C HIS A 6 14.28 -12.80 -9.16
N ILE A 7 15.03 -11.71 -9.22
CA ILE A 7 16.49 -11.67 -9.35
C ILE A 7 17.06 -11.30 -7.98
N PRO A 8 17.77 -12.21 -7.30
CA PRO A 8 18.36 -11.90 -6.00
C PRO A 8 19.50 -10.89 -6.14
N PRO A 9 19.88 -10.16 -5.07
CA PRO A 9 20.96 -9.18 -5.11
C PRO A 9 22.29 -9.72 -5.66
N SER A 10 22.61 -10.99 -5.42
CA SER A 10 23.84 -11.64 -5.91
C SER A 10 23.89 -11.83 -7.42
N ARG A 11 22.77 -11.71 -8.13
CA ARG A 11 22.67 -11.84 -9.59
C ARG A 11 22.24 -10.54 -10.28
N ALA A 12 22.07 -9.46 -9.51
CA ALA A 12 21.66 -8.18 -10.05
C ALA A 12 22.79 -7.52 -10.84
N CYS A 13 22.45 -6.90 -11.97
CA CYS A 13 23.37 -6.09 -12.77
C CYS A 13 22.74 -4.74 -13.12
N GLY A 14 23.57 -3.81 -13.63
CA GLY A 14 23.13 -2.49 -14.09
C GLY A 14 22.26 -1.73 -13.08
N ARG A 15 21.11 -1.24 -13.56
CA ARG A 15 20.17 -0.44 -12.77
C ARG A 15 19.63 -1.15 -11.53
N LEU A 16 19.36 -2.46 -11.62
CA LEU A 16 18.87 -3.23 -10.47
C LEU A 16 19.93 -3.33 -9.37
N ALA A 17 21.20 -3.57 -9.73
CA ALA A 17 22.29 -3.64 -8.77
C ALA A 17 22.50 -2.29 -8.05
N HIS A 18 22.35 -1.18 -8.77
CA HIS A 18 22.41 0.17 -8.19
C HIS A 18 21.32 0.38 -7.13
N ILE A 19 20.07 0.04 -7.45
CA ILE A 19 18.94 0.20 -6.52
C ILE A 19 19.09 -0.73 -5.31
N TYR A 20 19.58 -1.97 -5.48
CA TYR A 20 19.91 -2.79 -4.31
C TYR A 20 21.02 -2.17 -3.46
N LYS A 21 22.05 -1.58 -4.07
CA LYS A 21 23.08 -0.88 -3.30
C LYS A 21 22.50 0.29 -2.50
N GLU A 22 21.59 1.07 -3.08
CA GLU A 22 20.85 2.12 -2.37
C GLU A 22 20.07 1.52 -1.19
N ILE A 23 19.25 0.49 -1.38
CA ILE A 23 18.46 -0.10 -0.28
C ILE A 23 19.37 -0.64 0.85
N ARG A 24 20.56 -1.17 0.52
CA ARG A 24 21.52 -1.66 1.54
C ARG A 24 22.10 -0.56 2.42
N THR A 25 21.99 0.72 2.06
CA THR A 25 22.42 1.81 2.95
C THR A 25 21.44 2.03 4.10
N GLU A 26 20.20 1.56 3.96
CA GLU A 26 19.12 1.75 4.93
C GLU A 26 18.85 0.53 5.79
N VAL A 27 19.00 -0.66 5.20
CA VAL A 27 18.75 -1.93 5.87
C VAL A 27 19.88 -2.91 5.61
N PRO A 28 20.36 -3.66 6.63
CA PRO A 28 21.49 -4.59 6.47
C PRO A 28 21.24 -5.69 5.42
N ARG A 29 19.98 -6.10 5.27
CA ARG A 29 19.51 -7.12 4.33
C ARG A 29 18.42 -6.55 3.45
N ILE A 30 18.52 -6.81 2.14
CA ILE A 30 17.47 -6.46 1.19
C ILE A 30 16.20 -7.27 1.50
N PRO A 31 15.07 -6.61 1.81
CA PRO A 31 13.84 -7.31 2.14
C PRO A 31 13.34 -8.13 0.93
N ASN A 32 12.79 -9.32 1.18
CA ASN A 32 12.22 -10.20 0.14
C ASN A 32 11.12 -9.49 -0.65
N LEU A 33 10.37 -8.60 0.00
CA LEU A 33 9.41 -7.71 -0.68
C LEU A 33 10.08 -6.82 -1.73
N MET A 34 11.23 -6.21 -1.44
CA MET A 34 11.93 -5.42 -2.44
C MET A 34 12.40 -6.31 -3.59
N GLN A 35 12.80 -7.54 -3.31
CA GLN A 35 13.26 -8.46 -4.34
C GLN A 35 12.16 -8.86 -5.34
N VAL A 36 10.89 -8.98 -4.94
CA VAL A 36 9.82 -9.31 -5.91
C VAL A 36 9.62 -8.24 -6.99
N PHE A 37 10.06 -7.00 -6.75
CA PHE A 37 10.04 -5.94 -7.76
C PHE A 37 11.26 -5.97 -8.71
N SER A 38 12.15 -6.96 -8.63
CA SER A 38 13.40 -6.99 -9.40
C SER A 38 13.21 -6.97 -10.92
N LEU A 39 12.07 -7.46 -11.41
CA LEU A 39 11.73 -7.45 -12.83
C LEU A 39 11.36 -6.06 -13.34
N ARG A 40 11.15 -5.09 -12.42
CA ARG A 40 10.80 -3.70 -12.69
C ARG A 40 11.61 -2.78 -11.77
N PRO A 41 12.91 -2.56 -12.02
CA PRO A 41 13.76 -1.77 -11.14
C PRO A 41 13.22 -0.36 -10.85
N ASP A 42 12.63 0.31 -11.84
CA ASP A 42 11.97 1.62 -11.65
C ASP A 42 10.83 1.58 -10.64
N THR A 43 9.99 0.53 -10.72
CA THR A 43 8.88 0.30 -9.80
C THR A 43 9.42 -0.02 -8.39
N MET A 44 10.52 -0.77 -8.30
CA MET A 44 11.21 -0.99 -7.02
C MET A 44 11.67 0.34 -6.42
N GLN A 45 12.26 1.22 -7.24
CA GLN A 45 12.76 2.51 -6.78
C GLN A 45 11.61 3.43 -6.30
N SER A 46 10.46 3.47 -7.00
CA SER A 46 9.31 4.27 -6.55
C SER A 46 8.75 3.78 -5.21
N ILE A 47 8.62 2.46 -5.03
CA ILE A 47 8.21 1.85 -3.75
C ILE A 47 9.22 2.16 -2.65
N TYR A 48 10.50 2.01 -2.92
CA TYR A 48 11.57 2.31 -1.97
C TYR A 48 11.55 3.77 -1.52
N ARG A 49 11.40 4.72 -2.44
CA ARG A 49 11.32 6.16 -2.14
C ARG A 49 10.07 6.50 -1.34
N THR A 50 8.94 5.91 -1.67
CA THR A 50 7.69 6.07 -0.89
C THR A 50 7.87 5.55 0.52
N TRP A 51 8.48 4.36 0.68
CA TRP A 51 8.75 3.78 1.99
C TRP A 51 9.64 4.67 2.85
N LEU A 52 10.72 5.22 2.30
CA LEU A 52 11.57 6.18 2.99
C LEU A 52 10.79 7.43 3.41
N ALA A 53 10.04 8.03 2.49
CA ALA A 53 9.29 9.24 2.79
C ALA A 53 8.22 9.00 3.87
N SER A 54 7.46 7.90 3.79
CA SER A 54 6.42 7.61 4.78
C SER A 54 6.96 7.21 6.16
N MET A 55 8.16 6.60 6.22
CA MET A 55 8.67 6.01 7.48
C MET A 55 9.79 6.81 8.15
N TRP A 56 10.54 7.64 7.42
CA TRP A 56 11.67 8.42 7.95
C TRP A 56 11.47 9.94 7.89
N ASN A 57 10.57 10.47 7.05
CA ASN A 57 10.32 11.90 6.97
C ASN A 57 9.22 12.34 7.94
N GLY A 58 9.14 13.65 8.23
CA GLY A 58 8.06 14.26 9.00
C GLY A 58 8.32 14.30 10.50
N THR A 59 7.27 14.50 11.30
CA THR A 59 7.33 14.69 12.76
C THR A 59 6.57 13.62 13.56
N VAL A 60 5.83 12.74 12.88
CA VAL A 60 5.14 11.64 13.55
C VAL A 60 6.14 10.57 13.96
N PRO A 61 6.27 10.25 15.27
CA PRO A 61 7.29 9.34 15.75
C PRO A 61 7.27 7.98 15.06
N ARG A 62 8.45 7.43 14.80
CA ARG A 62 8.61 6.14 14.12
C ARG A 62 7.79 5.02 14.77
N ARG A 63 7.66 5.01 16.09
CA ARG A 63 6.82 4.05 16.84
C ARG A 63 5.36 4.07 16.36
N MET A 64 4.77 5.26 16.16
CA MET A 64 3.40 5.39 15.67
C MET A 64 3.28 4.91 14.22
N LYS A 65 4.23 5.26 13.35
CA LYS A 65 4.24 4.82 11.95
C LYS A 65 4.30 3.29 11.85
N GLU A 66 5.16 2.66 12.65
CA GLU A 66 5.27 1.18 12.72
C GLU A 66 4.04 0.52 13.37
N LEU A 67 3.41 1.18 14.35
CA LEU A 67 2.15 0.71 14.93
C LEU A 67 1.06 0.61 13.87
N LEU A 68 0.89 1.65 13.05
CA LEU A 68 -0.07 1.66 11.93
C LEU A 68 0.29 0.61 10.88
N ALA A 69 1.57 0.44 10.55
CA ALA A 69 2.04 -0.59 9.65
C ALA A 69 1.66 -2.00 10.13
N VAL A 70 1.85 -2.30 11.42
CA VAL A 70 1.43 -3.58 12.04
C VAL A 70 -0.08 -3.76 11.94
N VAL A 71 -0.88 -2.74 12.30
CA VAL A 71 -2.34 -2.81 12.25
C VAL A 71 -2.85 -3.11 10.84
N VAL A 72 -2.40 -2.36 9.83
CA VAL A 72 -2.79 -2.60 8.44
C VAL A 72 -2.35 -4.00 7.98
N SER A 73 -1.14 -4.41 8.34
CA SER A 73 -0.61 -5.74 8.01
C SER A 73 -1.43 -6.88 8.62
N LYS A 74 -1.88 -6.72 9.87
CA LYS A 74 -2.74 -7.71 10.55
C LYS A 74 -4.13 -7.76 9.95
N VAL A 75 -4.73 -6.62 9.66
CA VAL A 75 -6.08 -6.55 9.09
C VAL A 75 -6.14 -7.10 7.66
N THR A 76 -5.06 -6.93 6.89
CA THR A 76 -4.93 -7.51 5.54
C THR A 76 -4.46 -8.97 5.53
N ASN A 77 -4.18 -9.55 6.70
CA ASN A 77 -3.58 -10.88 6.86
C ASN A 77 -2.24 -11.02 6.09
N CYS A 78 -1.41 -9.97 6.02
CA CYS A 78 -0.05 -10.05 5.48
C CYS A 78 0.95 -10.49 6.55
N ASP A 79 1.22 -11.80 6.65
CA ASP A 79 2.17 -12.35 7.62
C ASP A 79 3.60 -11.85 7.44
N TYR A 80 4.04 -11.66 6.19
CA TYR A 80 5.36 -11.07 5.90
C TYR A 80 5.48 -9.67 6.51
N CYS A 81 4.49 -8.83 6.23
CA CYS A 81 4.47 -7.45 6.67
C CYS A 81 4.30 -7.36 8.19
N ALA A 82 3.40 -8.17 8.76
CA ALA A 82 3.16 -8.21 10.20
C ALA A 82 4.44 -8.56 10.97
N ASP A 83 5.19 -9.58 10.53
CA ASP A 83 6.47 -9.92 11.15
C ASP A 83 7.50 -8.81 11.03
N ALA A 84 7.70 -8.29 9.80
CA ALA A 84 8.70 -7.28 9.54
C ALA A 84 8.44 -6.03 10.39
N HIS A 85 7.20 -5.57 10.44
CA HIS A 85 6.84 -4.36 11.17
C HIS A 85 6.70 -4.58 12.68
N MET A 86 6.48 -5.82 13.15
CA MET A 86 6.65 -6.14 14.58
C MET A 86 8.10 -6.04 15.04
N VAL A 87 9.07 -6.38 14.19
CA VAL A 87 10.50 -6.15 14.46
C VAL A 87 10.78 -4.66 14.61
N PHE A 88 10.33 -3.84 13.64
CA PHE A 88 10.56 -2.39 13.68
C PHE A 88 9.79 -1.68 14.78
N LEU A 89 8.56 -2.09 15.10
CA LEU A 89 7.75 -1.51 16.18
C LEU A 89 8.42 -1.69 17.56
N GLN A 90 8.94 -2.89 17.82
CA GLN A 90 9.71 -3.16 19.04
C GLN A 90 11.05 -2.41 19.04
N ALA A 91 11.73 -2.34 17.89
CA ALA A 91 12.98 -1.59 17.76
C ALA A 91 12.78 -0.08 17.96
N ALA A 92 11.62 0.45 17.56
CA ALA A 92 11.19 1.83 17.78
C ALA A 92 10.71 2.09 19.22
N GLY A 93 10.87 1.13 20.14
CA GLY A 93 10.67 1.32 21.57
C GLY A 93 9.30 0.95 22.12
N MET A 94 8.42 0.30 21.35
CA MET A 94 7.20 -0.29 21.94
C MET A 94 7.55 -1.54 22.75
N ASP A 95 6.99 -1.66 23.97
CA ASP A 95 7.15 -2.86 24.77
C ASP A 95 6.63 -4.11 24.02
N ARG A 96 7.30 -5.24 24.20
CA ARG A 96 6.98 -6.48 23.47
C ARG A 96 5.59 -6.98 23.80
N SER A 97 5.20 -6.95 25.07
CA SER A 97 3.88 -7.42 25.50
C SER A 97 2.77 -6.53 24.93
N GLN A 98 2.99 -5.21 24.94
CA GLN A 98 2.09 -4.24 24.33
C GLN A 98 1.97 -4.45 22.81
N ALA A 99 3.09 -4.62 22.09
CA ALA A 99 3.10 -4.85 20.65
C ALA A 99 2.32 -6.12 20.27
N TYR A 100 2.49 -7.23 21.01
CA TYR A 100 1.71 -8.46 20.77
C TYR A 100 0.24 -8.31 21.16
N GLU A 101 -0.08 -7.49 22.15
CA GLU A 101 -1.46 -7.21 22.52
C GLU A 101 -2.17 -6.43 21.40
N VAL A 102 -1.51 -5.43 20.81
CA VAL A 102 -1.99 -4.74 19.61
C VAL A 102 -2.13 -5.71 18.43
N GLU A 103 -1.12 -6.54 18.19
CA GLU A 103 -1.17 -7.53 17.09
C GLU A 103 -2.42 -8.42 17.17
N ARG A 104 -2.85 -8.74 18.39
CA ARG A 104 -3.98 -9.64 18.69
C ARG A 104 -5.33 -8.91 18.76
N ARG A 105 -5.37 -7.73 19.37
CA ARG A 105 -6.62 -7.04 19.75
C ARG A 105 -6.85 -5.72 19.04
N LEU A 106 -5.87 -5.22 18.30
CA LEU A 106 -5.91 -3.94 17.62
C LEU A 106 -6.27 -2.81 18.60
N ALA A 107 -7.38 -2.09 18.36
CA ALA A 107 -7.78 -0.95 19.18
C ALA A 107 -8.21 -1.34 20.60
N ASP A 108 -8.59 -2.60 20.82
CA ASP A 108 -8.96 -3.13 22.14
C ASP A 108 -7.74 -3.58 22.96
N ALA A 109 -6.52 -3.29 22.49
CA ALA A 109 -5.30 -3.61 23.21
C ALA A 109 -5.15 -2.73 24.45
N ALA A 110 -4.80 -3.37 25.56
CA ALA A 110 -4.50 -2.67 26.80
C ALA A 110 -3.23 -1.80 26.65
N GLY A 111 -3.19 -0.66 27.35
CA GLY A 111 -2.01 0.19 27.42
C GLY A 111 -1.80 1.15 26.24
N LEU A 112 -2.64 1.13 25.21
CA LEU A 112 -2.66 2.19 24.21
C LEU A 112 -3.08 3.52 24.86
N ASP A 113 -2.52 4.65 24.42
CA ASP A 113 -3.07 5.96 24.77
C ASP A 113 -4.28 6.32 23.88
N GLN A 114 -4.87 7.50 24.08
CA GLN A 114 -6.04 7.92 23.29
C GLN A 114 -5.73 8.12 21.81
N ARG A 115 -4.58 8.74 21.49
CA ARG A 115 -4.15 9.00 20.11
C ARG A 115 -3.87 7.69 19.39
N GLU A 116 -3.19 6.76 20.06
CA GLU A 116 -2.93 5.41 19.54
C GLU A 116 -4.22 4.63 19.32
N ARG A 117 -5.14 4.56 20.30
CA ARG A 117 -6.43 3.85 20.13
C ARG A 117 -7.22 4.35 18.93
N VAL A 118 -7.41 5.67 18.81
CA VAL A 118 -8.16 6.27 17.69
C VAL A 118 -7.48 5.97 16.36
N SER A 119 -6.16 6.11 16.29
CA SER A 119 -5.39 5.86 15.07
C SER A 119 -5.44 4.38 14.64
N VAL A 120 -5.32 3.46 15.60
CA VAL A 120 -5.43 2.01 15.37
C VAL A 120 -6.85 1.63 14.92
N ALA A 121 -7.88 2.16 15.58
CA ALA A 121 -9.28 1.91 15.22
C ALA A 121 -9.59 2.42 13.80
N PHE A 122 -9.15 3.64 13.47
CA PHE A 122 -9.32 4.23 12.15
C PHE A 122 -8.58 3.43 11.07
N ALA A 123 -7.30 3.09 11.29
CA ALA A 123 -6.51 2.29 10.35
C ALA A 123 -7.14 0.93 10.10
N ALA A 124 -7.64 0.26 11.15
CA ALA A 124 -8.31 -1.02 11.01
C ALA A 124 -9.63 -0.89 10.22
N ARG A 125 -10.43 0.16 10.48
CA ARG A 125 -11.68 0.44 9.75
C ARG A 125 -11.41 0.73 8.27
N LEU A 126 -10.53 1.68 7.97
CA LEU A 126 -10.12 2.07 6.62
C LEU A 126 -9.58 0.88 5.80
N THR A 127 -8.83 0.00 6.46
CA THR A 127 -8.24 -1.18 5.81
C THR A 127 -9.28 -2.24 5.47
N ARG A 128 -10.19 -2.55 6.41
CA ARG A 128 -11.27 -3.54 6.24
C ARG A 128 -12.27 -3.10 5.18
N ASP A 129 -12.83 -1.91 5.36
CA ASP A 129 -13.85 -1.37 4.48
C ASP A 129 -13.77 0.16 4.45
N PRO A 130 -13.13 0.76 3.43
CA PRO A 130 -13.07 2.21 3.30
C PRO A 130 -14.46 2.85 3.15
N ARG A 131 -15.50 2.10 2.74
CA ARG A 131 -16.89 2.60 2.65
C ARG A 131 -17.50 2.86 4.03
N ALA A 132 -16.96 2.23 5.07
CA ALA A 132 -17.38 2.45 6.45
C ALA A 132 -16.69 3.66 7.10
N VAL A 133 -15.74 4.31 6.40
CA VAL A 133 -15.16 5.57 6.83
C VAL A 133 -16.08 6.69 6.41
N GLY A 134 -16.50 7.50 7.38
CA GLY A 134 -17.40 8.63 7.17
C GLY A 134 -16.90 9.86 7.91
N PRO A 135 -17.57 11.01 7.73
CA PRO A 135 -17.25 12.30 8.33
C PRO A 135 -16.76 12.25 9.78
N GLN A 136 -17.54 11.62 10.66
CA GLN A 136 -17.24 11.52 12.08
C GLN A 136 -15.90 10.82 12.36
N HIS A 137 -15.60 9.75 11.62
CA HIS A 137 -14.36 9.00 11.82
C HIS A 137 -13.13 9.82 11.41
N VAL A 138 -13.24 10.62 10.35
CA VAL A 138 -12.16 11.51 9.90
C VAL A 138 -11.98 12.66 10.90
N PHE A 139 -13.08 13.20 11.43
CA PHE A 139 -13.06 14.22 12.48
C PHE A 139 -12.38 13.71 13.76
N GLU A 140 -12.79 12.55 14.28
CA GLU A 140 -12.17 11.93 15.47
C GLU A 140 -10.66 11.71 15.30
N LEU A 141 -10.22 11.32 14.09
CA LEU A 141 -8.79 11.20 13.79
C LEU A 141 -8.10 12.58 13.78
N ALA A 142 -8.72 13.59 13.20
CA ALA A 142 -8.18 14.95 13.15
C ALA A 142 -8.12 15.60 14.54
N GLU A 143 -9.01 15.27 15.47
CA GLU A 143 -8.95 15.76 16.86
C GLU A 143 -7.68 15.28 17.59
N VAL A 144 -7.27 14.03 17.36
CA VAL A 144 -6.04 13.49 17.98
C VAL A 144 -4.77 13.85 17.20
N TRP A 145 -4.91 14.33 15.95
CA TRP A 145 -3.85 14.83 15.06
C TRP A 145 -4.18 16.23 14.51
N PRO A 146 -4.20 17.27 15.37
CA PRO A 146 -4.67 18.60 14.96
C PRO A 146 -3.73 19.30 13.98
N GLN A 147 -2.45 18.87 13.92
CA GLN A 147 -1.50 19.37 12.93
C GLN A 147 -1.74 18.67 11.59
N ARG A 148 -2.02 19.47 10.55
CA ARG A 148 -2.32 18.96 9.20
C ARG A 148 -1.22 18.06 8.65
N SER A 149 0.06 18.39 8.87
CA SER A 149 1.19 17.57 8.45
C SER A 149 1.18 16.20 9.13
N GLU A 150 0.99 16.14 10.44
CA GLU A 150 0.95 14.87 11.19
C GLU A 150 -0.23 13.98 10.76
N LEU A 151 -1.42 14.57 10.55
CA LEU A 151 -2.58 13.85 10.03
C LEU A 151 -2.28 13.24 8.66
N VAL A 152 -1.65 14.02 7.78
CA VAL A 152 -1.25 13.57 6.44
C VAL A 152 -0.22 12.45 6.54
N GLU A 153 0.76 12.55 7.44
CA GLU A 153 1.75 11.50 7.67
C GLU A 153 1.11 10.17 8.06
N VAL A 154 0.22 10.15 9.07
CA VAL A 154 -0.42 8.91 9.54
C VAL A 154 -1.32 8.29 8.47
N VAL A 155 -2.07 9.11 7.75
CA VAL A 155 -2.94 8.64 6.66
C VAL A 155 -2.13 8.12 5.47
N SER A 156 -1.00 8.77 5.16
CA SER A 156 -0.07 8.33 4.11
C SER A 156 0.56 6.97 4.43
N VAL A 157 0.95 6.72 5.69
CA VAL A 157 1.40 5.40 6.14
C VAL A 157 0.29 4.37 5.94
N MET A 158 -0.94 4.64 6.40
CA MET A 158 -2.05 3.70 6.22
C MET A 158 -2.30 3.37 4.74
N ALA A 159 -2.27 4.37 3.86
CA ALA A 159 -2.45 4.19 2.42
C ALA A 159 -1.30 3.39 1.77
N ALA A 160 -0.04 3.72 2.07
CA ALA A 160 1.13 3.00 1.57
C ALA A 160 1.09 1.53 2.00
N PHE A 161 0.73 1.26 3.25
CA PHE A 161 0.62 -0.10 3.76
C PHE A 161 -0.56 -0.86 3.15
N ASN A 162 -1.69 -0.20 2.88
CA ASN A 162 -2.82 -0.82 2.20
C ASN A 162 -2.49 -1.22 0.75
N SER A 163 -1.53 -0.55 0.11
CA SER A 163 -0.97 -0.98 -1.17
C SER A 163 -0.03 -2.17 -0.99
N ILE A 164 1.03 -2.01 -0.18
CA ILE A 164 2.14 -2.97 -0.16
C ILE A 164 1.77 -4.32 0.44
N THR A 165 0.88 -4.35 1.44
CA THR A 165 0.43 -5.60 2.08
C THR A 165 -0.33 -6.49 1.11
N ARG A 166 -1.18 -5.90 0.26
CA ARG A 166 -1.94 -6.61 -0.76
C ARG A 166 -1.03 -7.14 -1.87
N ILE A 167 -0.04 -6.36 -2.29
CA ILE A 167 0.97 -6.79 -3.27
C ILE A 167 1.79 -7.95 -2.69
N ALA A 168 2.25 -7.83 -1.44
CA ALA A 168 3.06 -8.86 -0.78
C ALA A 168 2.32 -10.20 -0.68
N ASN A 169 1.05 -10.16 -0.30
CA ASN A 169 0.17 -11.32 -0.27
C ASN A 169 -0.02 -11.93 -1.67
N ALA A 170 -0.42 -11.10 -2.63
CA ALA A 170 -0.74 -11.55 -3.99
C ALA A 170 0.45 -12.20 -4.71
N LEU A 171 1.68 -11.80 -4.36
CA LEU A 171 2.91 -12.35 -4.94
C LEU A 171 3.57 -13.42 -4.05
N GLY A 172 2.97 -13.77 -2.92
CA GLY A 172 3.47 -14.84 -2.04
C GLY A 172 4.82 -14.52 -1.41
N VAL A 173 5.07 -13.26 -1.05
CA VAL A 173 6.38 -12.84 -0.53
C VAL A 173 6.75 -13.67 0.71
N PRO A 174 7.92 -14.35 0.70
CA PRO A 174 8.31 -15.18 1.83
C PRO A 174 8.75 -14.32 3.02
N ARG A 175 8.27 -14.69 4.22
CA ARG A 175 8.69 -14.14 5.52
C ARG A 175 10.22 -14.17 5.66
N GLU A 176 10.80 -13.12 6.23
CA GLU A 176 12.24 -13.08 6.54
C GLU A 176 12.62 -14.12 7.59
N ILE A 177 11.71 -14.39 8.53
CA ILE A 177 11.90 -15.39 9.57
C ILE A 177 11.76 -16.80 8.96
N PRO A 178 12.79 -17.67 9.09
CA PRO A 178 12.76 -19.03 8.55
C PRO A 178 11.60 -19.88 9.08
N ALA A 179 11.08 -20.77 8.23
CA ALA A 179 9.96 -21.67 8.54
C ALA A 179 10.08 -22.44 9.88
N PRO A 180 11.25 -23.01 10.24
CA PRO A 180 11.40 -23.74 11.50
C PRO A 180 11.13 -22.88 12.74
N LEU A 181 11.58 -21.62 12.73
CA LEU A 181 11.42 -20.71 13.87
C LEU A 181 9.99 -20.21 14.02
N ARG A 182 9.25 -20.08 12.91
CA ARG A 182 7.85 -19.63 12.90
C ARG A 182 6.82 -20.76 13.01
N ARG A 183 7.27 -22.02 13.17
CA ARG A 183 6.37 -23.18 13.35
C ARG A 183 5.55 -23.06 14.64
N PHE A 184 6.14 -22.47 15.67
CA PHE A 184 5.49 -22.21 16.95
C PHE A 184 5.52 -20.73 17.26
N GLU A 185 4.46 -20.23 17.89
CA GLU A 185 4.33 -18.81 18.23
C GLU A 185 5.48 -18.34 19.14
N ALA A 186 5.89 -19.15 20.13
CA ALA A 186 7.03 -18.81 20.99
C ALA A 186 8.34 -18.62 20.20
N GLY A 187 8.61 -19.48 19.21
CA GLY A 187 9.79 -19.38 18.35
C GLY A 187 9.74 -18.13 17.46
N ARG A 188 8.57 -17.84 16.88
CA ARG A 188 8.34 -16.62 16.10
C ARG A 188 8.61 -15.36 16.94
N ARG A 189 8.06 -15.31 18.15
CA ARG A 189 8.24 -14.16 19.06
C ARG A 189 9.69 -13.98 19.50
N GLY A 190 10.37 -15.10 19.78
CA GLY A 190 11.80 -15.10 20.09
C GLY A 190 12.65 -14.53 18.94
N ALA A 191 12.36 -14.95 17.71
CA ALA A 191 13.04 -14.45 16.51
C ALA A 191 12.78 -12.94 16.29
N ILE A 192 11.52 -12.48 16.42
CA ILE A 192 11.17 -11.05 16.32
C ILE A 192 11.92 -10.24 17.38
N THR A 193 11.95 -10.70 18.63
CA THR A 193 12.68 -10.03 19.72
C THR A 193 14.17 -9.90 19.43
N LEU A 194 14.80 -10.97 18.93
CA LEU A 194 16.23 -10.94 18.62
C LEU A 194 16.51 -9.95 17.49
N LEU A 195 15.71 -10.02 16.42
CA LEU A 195 15.83 -9.12 15.29
C LEU A 195 15.58 -7.66 15.69
N SER A 196 14.60 -7.38 16.57
CA SER A 196 14.30 -6.00 16.99
C SER A 196 15.45 -5.36 17.74
N ARG A 197 16.14 -6.13 18.61
CA ARG A 197 17.38 -5.67 19.28
C ARG A 197 18.49 -5.37 18.30
N LEU A 198 18.70 -6.23 17.31
CA LEU A 198 19.71 -6.00 16.26
C LEU A 198 19.36 -4.77 15.41
N THR A 199 18.09 -4.62 15.03
CA THR A 199 17.59 -3.46 14.29
C THR A 199 17.78 -2.17 15.06
N ALA A 200 17.46 -2.13 16.36
CA ALA A 200 17.63 -0.94 17.20
C ALA A 200 19.10 -0.47 17.31
N ILE A 201 20.06 -1.38 17.11
CA ILE A 201 21.50 -1.06 17.12
C ILE A 201 22.01 -0.68 15.73
N SER A 202 21.47 -1.29 14.68
CA SER A 202 22.05 -1.24 13.32
C SER A 202 21.37 -0.26 12.38
N ILE A 203 20.17 0.21 12.71
CA ILE A 203 19.38 1.10 11.86
C ILE A 203 19.01 2.33 12.67
N ASP A 204 19.35 3.50 12.14
CA ASP A 204 18.83 4.76 12.65
C ASP A 204 17.35 4.88 12.29
N LEU A 205 16.49 4.77 13.29
CA LEU A 205 15.03 4.90 13.16
C LEU A 205 14.54 6.33 13.41
N GLY A 206 15.46 7.28 13.64
CA GLY A 206 15.16 8.70 13.80
C GLY A 206 14.64 9.34 12.53
N GLU A 207 13.88 10.41 12.71
CA GLU A 207 13.38 11.21 11.59
C GLU A 207 14.52 11.95 10.90
N ARG A 208 14.46 12.03 9.57
CA ARG A 208 15.42 12.76 8.77
C ARG A 208 14.81 13.20 7.43
N PRO A 209 15.30 14.31 6.84
CA PRO A 209 14.86 14.75 5.53
C PRO A 209 15.10 13.68 4.47
N ILE A 210 14.09 13.42 3.64
CA ILE A 210 14.20 12.52 2.48
C ILE A 210 14.27 13.35 1.20
N PRO A 211 15.33 13.23 0.39
CA PRO A 211 15.42 13.98 -0.87
C PRO A 211 14.23 13.68 -1.79
N GLY A 212 13.60 14.75 -2.29
CA GLY A 212 12.42 14.70 -3.16
C GLY A 212 12.44 15.79 -4.24
N ARG A 213 11.43 15.77 -5.11
CA ARG A 213 11.12 16.89 -6.01
C ARG A 213 10.73 18.15 -5.22
N SER A 214 10.85 19.32 -5.84
CA SER A 214 10.32 20.56 -5.25
C SER A 214 8.78 20.46 -5.12
N PRO A 215 8.16 21.16 -4.13
CA PRO A 215 6.71 21.20 -4.01
C PRO A 215 6.01 21.64 -5.30
N GLU A 216 6.59 22.60 -6.02
CA GLU A 216 6.09 23.05 -7.33
C GLU A 216 6.11 21.92 -8.37
N ASP A 217 7.23 21.19 -8.51
CA ASP A 217 7.32 20.07 -9.44
C ASP A 217 6.33 18.94 -9.10
N VAL A 218 6.08 18.72 -7.81
CA VAL A 218 5.10 17.72 -7.34
C VAL A 218 3.69 18.15 -7.72
N ALA A 219 3.32 19.41 -7.47
CA ALA A 219 2.00 19.95 -7.84
C ALA A 219 1.76 19.88 -9.36
N HIS A 220 2.73 20.33 -10.16
CA HIS A 220 2.65 20.22 -11.62
C HIS A 220 2.58 18.76 -12.09
N GLY A 221 3.34 17.87 -11.46
CA GLY A 221 3.31 16.44 -11.74
C GLY A 221 1.94 15.82 -11.48
N LEU A 222 1.29 16.19 -10.38
CA LEU A 222 -0.05 15.75 -10.03
C LEU A 222 -1.08 16.23 -11.07
N GLU A 223 -1.07 17.52 -11.40
CA GLU A 223 -1.99 18.09 -12.38
C GLU A 223 -1.82 17.44 -13.75
N ARG A 224 -0.57 17.30 -14.20
CA ARG A 224 -0.25 16.58 -15.43
C ARG A 224 -0.76 15.14 -15.42
N LEU A 225 -0.57 14.42 -14.33
CA LEU A 225 -1.02 13.05 -14.23
C LEU A 225 -2.54 12.94 -14.27
N PHE A 226 -3.26 13.66 -13.41
CA PHE A 226 -4.70 13.48 -13.27
C PHE A 226 -5.49 14.14 -14.40
N ARG A 227 -5.19 15.40 -14.74
CA ARG A 227 -5.95 16.13 -15.76
C ARG A 227 -5.51 15.79 -17.18
N HIS A 228 -4.21 15.76 -17.44
CA HIS A 228 -3.71 15.63 -18.81
C HIS A 228 -3.50 14.17 -19.24
N GLN A 229 -2.90 13.33 -18.40
CA GLN A 229 -2.67 11.92 -18.75
C GLN A 229 -3.90 11.07 -18.45
N LEU A 230 -4.53 11.24 -17.28
CA LEU A 230 -5.65 10.42 -16.85
C LEU A 230 -7.02 10.95 -17.32
N GLY A 231 -7.12 12.24 -17.64
CA GLY A 231 -8.33 12.88 -18.14
C GLY A 231 -9.38 13.18 -17.07
N PHE A 232 -9.03 13.16 -15.78
CA PHE A 232 -9.95 13.52 -14.71
C PHE A 232 -10.30 15.01 -14.80
N SER A 233 -11.57 15.34 -14.59
CA SER A 233 -12.04 16.74 -14.54
C SER A 233 -11.50 17.49 -13.31
N LEU A 234 -11.34 16.78 -12.19
CA LEU A 234 -10.89 17.32 -10.91
C LEU A 234 -9.70 16.51 -10.37
N LEU A 235 -8.85 17.18 -9.60
CA LEU A 235 -7.84 16.50 -8.80
C LEU A 235 -8.52 15.64 -7.72
N PRO A 236 -7.84 14.59 -7.22
CA PRO A 236 -8.41 13.76 -6.18
C PRO A 236 -8.76 14.57 -4.93
N PRO A 237 -9.96 14.36 -4.34
CA PRO A 237 -10.35 15.05 -3.12
C PRO A 237 -9.33 14.83 -1.99
N GLY A 238 -9.03 15.90 -1.25
CA GLY A 238 -8.10 15.85 -0.13
C GLY A 238 -6.62 15.82 -0.51
N TYR A 239 -6.26 15.69 -1.79
CA TYR A 239 -4.84 15.65 -2.17
C TYR A 239 -4.12 16.98 -1.93
N GLN A 240 -4.82 18.12 -1.86
CA GLN A 240 -4.22 19.39 -1.41
C GLN A 240 -3.73 19.31 0.04
N ALA A 241 -4.18 18.31 0.84
CA ALA A 241 -3.64 18.04 2.16
C ALA A 241 -2.16 17.65 2.12
N LEU A 242 -1.76 16.96 1.06
CA LEU A 242 -0.42 16.41 0.91
C LEU A 242 0.64 17.50 0.67
N ASP A 243 0.25 18.72 0.30
CA ASP A 243 1.15 19.88 0.20
C ASP A 243 1.81 20.21 1.56
N ALA A 244 1.23 19.77 2.68
CA ALA A 244 1.84 19.89 4.00
C ALA A 244 3.06 18.96 4.19
N CYS A 245 3.24 17.96 3.33
CA CYS A 245 4.30 16.96 3.39
C CYS A 245 4.84 16.63 1.99
N PRO A 246 5.56 17.56 1.34
CA PRO A 246 5.93 17.45 -0.07
C PRO A 246 6.78 16.21 -0.41
N GLU A 247 7.64 15.73 0.50
CA GLU A 247 8.46 14.53 0.28
C GLU A 247 7.62 13.25 0.29
N ILE A 248 6.66 13.16 1.23
CA ILE A 248 5.70 12.06 1.29
C ILE A 248 4.85 12.06 0.03
N PHE A 249 4.41 13.25 -0.39
CA PHE A 249 3.62 13.36 -1.59
C PHE A 249 4.38 13.00 -2.84
N ASP A 250 5.65 13.43 -2.96
CA ASP A 250 6.52 13.01 -4.06
C ASP A 250 6.65 11.48 -4.12
N GLY A 251 6.83 10.82 -2.98
CA GLY A 251 6.83 9.36 -2.88
C GLY A 251 5.56 8.75 -3.46
N HIS A 252 4.39 9.15 -2.96
CA HIS A 252 3.10 8.68 -3.48
C HIS A 252 2.94 8.97 -4.98
N LEU A 253 3.24 10.19 -5.43
CA LEU A 253 3.11 10.59 -6.82
C LEU A 253 3.99 9.74 -7.74
N ARG A 254 5.25 9.48 -7.39
CA ARG A 254 6.14 8.57 -8.17
C ARG A 254 5.54 7.17 -8.30
N THR A 255 4.96 6.67 -7.21
CA THR A 255 4.32 5.36 -7.18
C THR A 255 3.11 5.33 -8.11
N ILE A 256 2.27 6.37 -8.10
CA ILE A 256 1.09 6.48 -8.96
C ILE A 256 1.50 6.68 -10.43
N GLU A 257 2.45 7.57 -10.73
CA GLU A 257 2.99 7.79 -12.08
C GLU A 257 3.47 6.46 -12.68
N LYS A 258 4.18 5.62 -11.90
CA LYS A 258 4.57 4.29 -12.37
C LYS A 258 3.38 3.35 -12.54
N ALA A 259 2.40 3.35 -11.62
CA ALA A 259 1.25 2.45 -11.69
C ALA A 259 0.41 2.68 -12.95
N VAL A 260 0.28 3.93 -13.39
CA VAL A 260 -0.43 4.31 -14.62
C VAL A 260 0.30 3.85 -15.88
N CYS A 261 1.63 3.74 -15.84
CA CYS A 261 2.45 3.38 -17.01
C CYS A 261 2.69 1.87 -17.18
N VAL A 262 2.52 1.07 -16.13
CA VAL A 262 2.86 -0.38 -16.19
C VAL A 262 1.76 -1.23 -16.85
N LEU A 263 0.55 -0.71 -16.99
CA LEU A 263 -0.56 -1.39 -17.64
C LEU A 263 -0.99 -0.66 -18.92
N PRO A 264 -1.48 -1.39 -19.95
CA PRO A 264 -2.24 -0.78 -21.03
C PRO A 264 -3.41 0.03 -20.47
N ARG A 265 -3.70 1.17 -21.10
CA ARG A 265 -4.61 2.15 -20.52
C ARG A 265 -6.02 1.60 -20.26
N ASP A 266 -6.56 0.82 -21.20
CA ASP A 266 -7.87 0.18 -21.04
C ASP A 266 -7.91 -0.73 -19.80
N ARG A 267 -6.86 -1.53 -19.60
CA ARG A 267 -6.76 -2.44 -18.45
C ARG A 267 -6.66 -1.65 -17.15
N PHE A 268 -5.85 -0.58 -17.12
CA PHE A 268 -5.77 0.29 -15.94
C PHE A 268 -7.14 0.86 -15.58
N MET A 269 -7.94 1.32 -16.55
CA MET A 269 -9.29 1.85 -16.29
C MET A 269 -10.26 0.77 -15.83
N ARG A 270 -10.22 -0.45 -16.38
CA ARG A 270 -11.07 -1.56 -15.89
C ARG A 270 -10.70 -1.98 -14.47
N VAL A 271 -9.40 -2.07 -14.16
CA VAL A 271 -8.92 -2.35 -12.79
C VAL A 271 -9.33 -1.21 -11.85
N GLY A 272 -9.19 0.06 -12.27
CA GLY A 272 -9.63 1.23 -11.54
C GLY A 272 -11.12 1.21 -11.23
N LEU A 273 -11.97 0.83 -12.19
CA LEU A 273 -13.40 0.64 -11.99
C LEU A 273 -13.71 -0.43 -10.95
N VAL A 274 -13.06 -1.61 -11.04
CA VAL A 274 -13.24 -2.70 -10.08
C VAL A 274 -12.83 -2.26 -8.67
N VAL A 275 -11.63 -1.71 -8.50
CA VAL A 275 -11.14 -1.25 -7.19
C VAL A 275 -12.04 -0.16 -6.64
N GLY A 276 -12.30 0.89 -7.43
CA GLY A 276 -13.12 2.04 -7.02
C GLY A 276 -14.51 1.63 -6.56
N ARG A 277 -15.18 0.73 -7.29
CA ARG A 277 -16.50 0.21 -6.91
C ARG A 277 -16.45 -0.59 -5.60
N LEU A 278 -15.49 -1.51 -5.47
CA LEU A 278 -15.36 -2.35 -4.27
C LEU A 278 -15.02 -1.54 -3.02
N THR A 279 -14.32 -0.41 -3.18
CA THR A 279 -13.96 0.48 -2.08
C THR A 279 -14.90 1.68 -1.91
N GLY A 280 -15.95 1.80 -2.73
CA GLY A 280 -16.90 2.92 -2.74
C GLY A 280 -16.30 4.29 -3.06
N SER A 281 -15.20 4.34 -3.81
CA SER A 281 -14.65 5.61 -4.31
C SER A 281 -15.40 6.02 -5.58
N SER A 282 -16.40 6.89 -5.45
CA SER A 282 -17.13 7.47 -6.59
C SER A 282 -16.19 8.23 -7.53
N TYR A 283 -15.27 9.01 -6.98
CA TYR A 283 -14.24 9.75 -7.74
C TYR A 283 -13.52 8.86 -8.78
N PHE A 284 -13.07 7.68 -8.37
CA PHE A 284 -12.41 6.73 -9.29
C PHE A 284 -13.41 5.95 -10.14
N ALA A 285 -14.45 5.39 -9.52
CA ALA A 285 -15.38 4.50 -10.20
C ALA A 285 -16.13 5.22 -11.33
N ASP A 286 -16.60 6.44 -11.08
CA ASP A 286 -17.37 7.22 -12.04
C ASP A 286 -16.47 7.68 -13.21
N HIS A 287 -15.24 8.12 -12.92
CA HIS A 287 -14.27 8.47 -13.97
C HIS A 287 -13.96 7.27 -14.87
N CYS A 288 -13.61 6.13 -14.29
CA CYS A 288 -13.29 4.93 -15.06
C CYS A 288 -14.51 4.43 -15.85
N ARG A 289 -15.72 4.46 -15.28
CA ARG A 289 -16.97 4.10 -15.97
C ARG A 289 -17.20 4.99 -17.19
N ASN A 290 -17.10 6.31 -17.04
CA ASN A 290 -17.34 7.25 -18.12
C ASN A 290 -16.30 7.09 -19.24
N TRP A 291 -15.02 6.95 -18.87
CA TRP A 291 -13.93 6.76 -19.82
C TRP A 291 -14.08 5.48 -20.66
N LEU A 292 -14.56 4.40 -20.04
CA LEU A 292 -14.84 3.12 -20.70
C LEU A 292 -16.07 3.20 -21.60
N ALA A 293 -17.14 3.89 -21.17
CA ALA A 293 -18.36 4.09 -21.93
C ALA A 293 -18.11 4.84 -23.26
N GLU A 294 -17.26 5.88 -23.23
CA GLU A 294 -16.82 6.61 -24.44
C GLU A 294 -16.12 5.71 -25.48
N ARG A 295 -15.65 4.53 -25.07
CA ARG A 295 -14.95 3.54 -25.89
C ARG A 295 -15.79 2.28 -26.13
N GLY A 296 -17.09 2.34 -25.85
CA GLY A 296 -18.02 1.24 -26.08
C GLY A 296 -17.86 0.05 -25.13
N VAL A 297 -17.20 0.23 -23.98
CA VAL A 297 -17.06 -0.82 -22.95
C VAL A 297 -18.08 -0.58 -21.85
N ASP A 298 -19.00 -1.53 -21.68
CA ASP A 298 -19.99 -1.48 -20.60
C ASP A 298 -19.35 -1.81 -19.25
N ALA A 299 -19.59 -0.96 -18.26
CA ALA A 299 -19.15 -1.17 -16.88
C ALA A 299 -19.77 -2.42 -16.24
N ALA A 300 -21.01 -2.79 -16.62
CA ALA A 300 -21.63 -4.02 -16.17
C ALA A 300 -20.82 -5.25 -16.61
N ASP A 301 -20.28 -5.23 -17.83
CA ASP A 301 -19.46 -6.31 -18.38
C ASP A 301 -18.12 -6.44 -17.66
N VAL A 302 -17.49 -5.31 -17.32
CA VAL A 302 -16.26 -5.28 -16.50
C VAL A 302 -16.50 -5.87 -15.11
N VAL A 303 -17.62 -5.53 -14.49
CA VAL A 303 -17.99 -6.04 -13.16
C VAL A 303 -18.28 -7.53 -13.22
N ALA A 304 -19.08 -7.98 -14.19
CA ALA A 304 -19.38 -9.40 -14.40
C ALA A 304 -18.09 -10.21 -14.61
N ALA A 305 -17.16 -9.72 -15.45
CA ALA A 305 -15.87 -10.36 -15.67
C ALA A 305 -15.05 -10.50 -14.37
N SER A 306 -15.05 -9.46 -13.52
CA SER A 306 -14.36 -9.46 -12.23
C SER A 306 -14.97 -10.42 -11.21
N GLU A 307 -16.27 -10.73 -11.33
CA GLU A 307 -17.00 -11.65 -10.47
C GLU A 307 -16.96 -13.10 -10.99
N GLY A 308 -16.39 -13.32 -12.19
CA GLY A 308 -16.40 -14.62 -12.86
C GLY A 308 -17.75 -14.99 -13.46
N ALA A 309 -18.65 -14.02 -13.63
CA ALA A 309 -19.89 -14.16 -14.36
C ALA A 309 -19.65 -14.06 -15.88
N ALA A 310 -20.67 -14.37 -16.67
CA ALA A 310 -20.60 -14.25 -18.12
C ALA A 310 -20.28 -12.80 -18.53
N SER A 311 -19.25 -12.62 -19.35
CA SER A 311 -18.81 -11.33 -19.86
C SER A 311 -18.37 -11.41 -21.31
N THR A 312 -18.40 -10.29 -22.03
CA THR A 312 -17.89 -10.17 -23.41
C THR A 312 -16.39 -9.92 -23.47
N LEU A 313 -15.77 -9.57 -22.34
CA LEU A 313 -14.32 -9.39 -22.25
C LEU A 313 -13.55 -10.70 -22.51
N PRO A 314 -12.38 -10.63 -23.18
CA PRO A 314 -11.52 -11.79 -23.36
C PRO A 314 -11.14 -12.46 -22.04
N ASP A 315 -11.01 -13.79 -22.04
CA ASP A 315 -10.70 -14.60 -20.84
C ASP A 315 -9.47 -14.12 -20.07
N GLY A 316 -8.44 -13.67 -20.80
CA GLY A 316 -7.24 -13.09 -20.20
C GLY A 316 -7.51 -11.81 -19.41
N GLU A 317 -8.40 -10.95 -19.90
CA GLU A 317 -8.81 -9.76 -19.17
C GLU A 317 -9.73 -10.09 -18.00
N ALA A 318 -10.68 -11.00 -18.18
CA ALA A 318 -11.52 -11.45 -17.08
C ALA A 318 -10.68 -12.02 -15.92
N ALA A 319 -9.61 -12.77 -16.22
CA ALA A 319 -8.66 -13.25 -15.20
C ALA A 319 -7.89 -12.10 -14.52
N CYS A 320 -7.45 -11.09 -15.27
CA CYS A 320 -6.82 -9.90 -14.69
C CYS A 320 -7.76 -9.17 -13.71
N LEU A 321 -9.05 -9.06 -14.06
CA LEU A 321 -10.05 -8.38 -13.25
C LEU A 321 -10.43 -9.19 -12.01
N ARG A 322 -10.56 -10.51 -12.12
CA ARG A 322 -10.71 -11.40 -10.95
C ARG A 322 -9.53 -11.29 -10.00
N PHE A 323 -8.30 -11.28 -10.53
CA PHE A 323 -7.10 -11.09 -9.72
C PHE A 323 -7.09 -9.73 -9.00
N ALA A 324 -7.45 -8.65 -9.68
CA ALA A 324 -7.54 -7.32 -9.06
C ALA A 324 -8.63 -7.23 -7.97
N ARG A 325 -9.78 -7.88 -8.20
CA ARG A 325 -10.84 -8.03 -7.19
C ARG A 325 -10.35 -8.80 -5.97
N ASP A 326 -9.76 -9.98 -6.18
CA ASP A 326 -9.25 -10.82 -5.10
C ASP A 326 -8.15 -10.10 -4.32
N LEU A 327 -7.27 -9.36 -4.99
CA LEU A 327 -6.23 -8.53 -4.36
C LEU A 327 -6.85 -7.45 -3.47
N THR A 328 -7.96 -6.84 -3.91
CA THR A 328 -8.66 -5.79 -3.18
C THR A 328 -9.33 -6.30 -1.91
N LEU A 329 -10.10 -7.39 -2.04
CA LEU A 329 -10.96 -7.93 -0.98
C LEU A 329 -10.23 -8.92 -0.06
N HIS A 330 -9.45 -9.83 -0.64
CA HIS A 330 -8.96 -11.03 0.02
C HIS A 330 -7.53 -11.39 -0.43
N SER A 331 -6.62 -10.42 -0.56
CA SER A 331 -5.26 -10.68 -1.09
C SER A 331 -4.54 -11.88 -0.47
N HIS A 332 -4.74 -12.14 0.82
CA HIS A 332 -4.15 -13.27 1.56
C HIS A 332 -4.60 -14.66 1.10
N THR A 333 -5.69 -14.77 0.33
CA THR A 333 -6.17 -16.04 -0.24
C THR A 333 -5.60 -16.31 -1.64
N ILE A 334 -4.93 -15.33 -2.24
CA ILE A 334 -4.24 -15.51 -3.51
C ILE A 334 -3.06 -16.47 -3.29
N GLY A 335 -3.16 -17.64 -3.90
CA GLY A 335 -2.11 -18.64 -3.93
C GLY A 335 -1.47 -18.75 -5.32
N GLU A 336 -0.47 -19.63 -5.43
CA GLU A 336 0.24 -19.92 -6.68
C GLU A 336 -0.71 -20.29 -7.83
N HIS A 337 -1.82 -20.99 -7.55
CA HIS A 337 -2.84 -21.34 -8.54
C HIS A 337 -3.44 -20.13 -9.29
N ARG A 338 -3.60 -18.96 -8.63
CA ARG A 338 -4.07 -17.73 -9.30
C ARG A 338 -3.02 -17.16 -10.23
N ILE A 339 -1.75 -17.30 -9.86
CA ILE A 339 -0.62 -16.85 -10.68
C ILE A 339 -0.48 -17.76 -11.91
N ASP A 340 -0.66 -19.07 -11.74
CA ASP A 340 -0.66 -20.03 -12.84
C ASP A 340 -1.86 -19.84 -13.78
N GLU A 341 -3.03 -19.46 -13.24
CA GLU A 341 -4.18 -19.06 -14.06
C GLU A 341 -3.83 -17.89 -15.00
N LEU A 342 -3.15 -16.85 -14.50
CA LEU A 342 -2.70 -15.71 -15.30
C LEU A 342 -1.63 -16.12 -16.33
N ARG A 343 -0.67 -16.97 -15.95
CA ARG A 343 0.35 -17.49 -16.87
C ARG A 343 -0.26 -18.31 -18.01
N ALA A 344 -1.24 -19.16 -17.71
CA ALA A 344 -1.96 -19.95 -18.71
C ALA A 344 -2.69 -19.06 -19.74
N ARG A 345 -2.93 -17.79 -19.41
CA ARG A 345 -3.52 -16.76 -20.29
C ARG A 345 -2.47 -15.82 -20.92
N GLY A 346 -1.20 -16.22 -20.87
CA GLY A 346 -0.10 -15.55 -21.56
C GLY A 346 0.57 -14.42 -20.79
N LEU A 347 0.22 -14.18 -19.52
CA LEU A 347 0.92 -13.17 -18.73
C LEU A 347 2.29 -13.68 -18.28
N SER A 348 3.32 -12.87 -18.54
CA SER A 348 4.65 -13.07 -17.94
C SER A 348 4.67 -12.69 -16.46
N ASP A 349 5.65 -13.18 -15.70
CA ASP A 349 5.88 -12.78 -14.30
C ASP A 349 6.00 -11.26 -14.13
N GLY A 350 6.58 -10.58 -15.11
CA GLY A 350 6.66 -9.13 -15.12
C GLY A 350 5.29 -8.47 -15.30
N ALA A 351 4.44 -9.00 -16.19
CA ALA A 351 3.09 -8.48 -16.39
C ALA A 351 2.18 -8.76 -15.17
N ILE A 352 2.38 -9.88 -14.48
CA ILE A 352 1.70 -10.20 -13.23
C ILE A 352 2.13 -9.24 -12.13
N LEU A 353 3.43 -8.93 -12.03
CA LEU A 353 3.94 -7.90 -11.13
C LEU A 353 3.33 -6.53 -11.43
N ASP A 354 3.26 -6.14 -12.71
CA ASP A 354 2.66 -4.87 -13.15
C ASP A 354 1.17 -4.78 -12.75
N LEU A 355 0.41 -5.87 -12.92
CA LEU A 355 -1.00 -5.96 -12.51
C LEU A 355 -1.16 -5.87 -10.99
N ALA A 356 -0.38 -6.63 -10.22
CA ALA A 356 -0.40 -6.59 -8.76
C ALA A 356 -0.04 -5.21 -8.24
N TYR A 357 1.00 -4.60 -8.82
CA TYR A 357 1.45 -3.25 -8.47
C TYR A 357 0.37 -2.21 -8.74
N ALA A 358 -0.21 -2.17 -9.94
CA ALA A 358 -1.25 -1.19 -10.27
C ALA A 358 -2.49 -1.33 -9.38
N ALA A 359 -2.98 -2.56 -9.19
CA ALA A 359 -4.14 -2.82 -8.33
C ALA A 359 -3.86 -2.50 -6.84
N GLY A 360 -2.65 -2.78 -6.36
CA GLY A 360 -2.20 -2.41 -5.02
C GLY A 360 -2.11 -0.90 -4.81
N VAL A 361 -1.50 -0.19 -5.76
CA VAL A 361 -1.40 1.28 -5.70
C VAL A 361 -2.77 1.93 -5.70
N LEU A 362 -3.71 1.48 -6.56
CA LEU A 362 -5.10 1.93 -6.54
C LEU A 362 -5.76 1.71 -5.18
N ASN A 363 -5.52 0.57 -4.53
CA ASN A 363 -6.03 0.28 -3.18
C ASN A 363 -5.49 1.23 -2.11
N GLY A 364 -4.24 1.70 -2.25
CA GLY A 364 -3.68 2.74 -1.39
C GLY A 364 -4.31 4.11 -1.69
N MET A 365 -4.42 4.48 -2.97
CA MET A 365 -4.96 5.77 -3.40
C MET A 365 -6.40 5.99 -2.95
N VAL A 366 -7.30 5.02 -3.15
CA VAL A 366 -8.71 5.17 -2.77
C VAL A 366 -8.87 5.33 -1.25
N ARG A 367 -7.97 4.75 -0.45
CA ARG A 367 -7.95 4.90 1.01
C ARG A 367 -7.35 6.22 1.46
N LEU A 368 -6.35 6.70 0.73
CA LEU A 368 -5.83 8.06 0.91
C LEU A 368 -6.95 9.09 0.68
N ILE A 369 -7.72 8.95 -0.39
CA ILE A 369 -8.88 9.81 -0.67
C ILE A 369 -9.93 9.69 0.43
N ALA A 370 -10.33 8.47 0.81
CA ALA A 370 -11.36 8.28 1.83
C ALA A 370 -11.01 8.89 3.20
N ALA A 371 -9.71 8.99 3.52
CA ALA A 371 -9.24 9.53 4.79
C ALA A 371 -8.87 11.03 4.74
N LEU A 372 -8.59 11.60 3.56
CA LEU A 372 -8.23 13.02 3.40
C LEU A 372 -9.32 13.87 2.73
N ALA A 373 -10.34 13.26 2.13
CA ALA A 373 -11.42 14.00 1.51
C ALA A 373 -12.04 14.96 2.55
N PRO A 374 -12.20 16.25 2.20
CA PRO A 374 -12.73 17.23 3.13
C PRO A 374 -14.11 16.79 3.60
N VAL A 375 -14.27 16.74 4.92
CA VAL A 375 -15.57 16.58 5.56
C VAL A 375 -16.26 17.94 5.50
N GLU A 376 -17.36 18.05 4.79
CA GLU A 376 -18.27 19.17 5.01
C GLU A 376 -18.70 19.12 6.47
N SER A 377 -18.38 20.18 7.23
CA SER A 377 -18.70 20.25 8.66
C SER A 377 -20.21 20.07 8.85
N PRO A 378 -20.67 19.25 9.82
CA PRO A 378 -22.09 19.13 10.14
C PRO A 378 -22.73 20.45 10.59
N ALA A 379 -21.95 21.51 10.83
CA ALA A 379 -22.42 22.83 11.23
C ALA A 379 -22.91 23.72 10.07
N ALA A 380 -23.06 23.18 8.85
CA ALA A 380 -23.51 23.91 7.66
C ALA A 380 -24.89 23.46 7.12
N ALA A 381 -25.72 22.81 7.94
CA ALA A 381 -27.11 22.48 7.62
C ALA A 381 -28.09 23.14 8.58
#